data_AF-A0A9D1VDS4-F1
#
_entry.id   AF-A0A9D1VDS4-F1
#
_cell.length_a   1.000
_cell.length_b   1.000
_cell.length_c   1.000
_cell.angle_alpha   90.00
_cell.angle_beta   90.00
_cell.angle_gamma   90.00
#
_symmetry.space_group_name_H-M   'P 1'
#
loop_
_entity.id
_entity.type
_entity.pdbx_description
1 polymer ?
#
loop_
_entity_poly.entity_id
_entity_poly.type
_entity_poly.pdbx_seq_one_letter_code
_entity_poly.pdbx_strand_id
1 'polypeptide(L)' 'MEIPVYLIAGFLEGGKTNFINGILEDGFAREDATLLLCCEEGIEEYDPRFLRNVTVVNIEDESQLSRNKLK' A
#
# COMPACT_ATOMS: atom_id res chain seq x y z
N MET A 1 20.81 -5.23 -4.28
CA MET A 1 19.89 -4.08 -4.25
C MET A 1 19.02 -4.29 -3.03
N GLU A 2 19.07 -3.39 -2.07
CA GLU A 2 18.20 -3.46 -0.88
C GLU A 2 16.87 -2.79 -1.23
N ILE A 3 15.76 -3.43 -0.87
CA ILE A 3 14.41 -2.88 -1.08
C ILE A 3 13.91 -2.47 0.30
N PRO A 4 13.61 -1.18 0.54
CA PRO A 4 13.09 -0.75 1.82
C PRO A 4 11.67 -1.30 2.04
N VAL A 5 11.39 -1.77 3.26
CA VAL A 5 10.09 -2.31 3.65
C VAL A 5 9.55 -1.46 4.80
N TYR A 6 8.35 -0.94 4.61
CA TYR A 6 7.62 -0.16 5.60
C TYR A 6 6.38 -0.94 6.05
N LEU A 7 6.15 -0.99 7.36
CA LEU A 7 4.97 -1.62 7.95
C LEU A 7 4.10 -0.55 8.60
N ILE A 8 2.92 -0.32 8.04
CA ILE A 8 1.88 0.51 8.64
C ILE A 8 0.89 -0.41 9.35
N ALA A 9 0.80 -0.32 10.67
CA ALA A 9 -0.09 -1.12 11.49
C ALA A 9 -0.84 -0.24 12.49
N GLY A 10 -2.01 -0.70 12.93
CA GLY A 10 -2.86 0.01 13.87
C GLY A 10 -4.27 -0.55 13.90
N PHE A 11 -5.07 -0.11 14.86
CA PHE A 11 -6.45 -0.55 15.02
C PHE A 11 -7.34 -0.19 13.80
N LEU A 12 -8.46 -0.88 13.66
CA LEU A 12 -9.50 -0.53 12.68
C LEU A 12 -9.92 0.93 12.89
N GLU A 13 -10.21 1.65 11.81
CA GLU A 13 -10.56 3.07 11.84
C GLU A 13 -9.45 4.03 12.34
N GLY A 14 -8.22 3.54 12.53
CA GLY A 14 -7.08 4.37 12.95
C GLY A 14 -6.53 5.34 11.89
N GLY A 15 -7.25 5.60 10.80
CA GLY A 15 -6.84 6.55 9.75
C GLY A 15 -5.69 6.07 8.84
N LYS A 16 -5.44 4.75 8.76
CA LYS A 16 -4.32 4.16 8.01
C LYS A 16 -4.33 4.53 6.51
N THR A 17 -5.47 4.42 5.84
CA THR A 17 -5.59 4.78 4.41
C THR A 17 -5.27 6.26 4.17
N ASN A 18 -5.83 7.15 5.00
CA ASN A 18 -5.57 8.58 4.92
C ASN A 18 -4.09 8.91 5.14
N PHE A 19 -3.43 8.26 6.10
CA PHE A 19 -1.99 8.40 6.31
C PHE A 19 -1.17 7.99 5.08
N ILE A 20 -1.51 6.85 4.45
CA ILE A 20 -0.84 6.39 3.22
C ILE A 20 -1.07 7.37 2.08
N ASN A 21 -2.30 7.87 1.88
CA ASN A 21 -2.59 8.89 0.87
C ASN A 21 -1.73 10.15 1.05
N GLY A 22 -1.54 10.63 2.28
CA GLY A 22 -0.66 11.76 2.57
C GLY A 22 0.79 11.51 2.18
N ILE A 23 1.33 10.32 2.48
CA ILE A 23 2.70 9.95 2.09
C ILE A 23 2.85 9.86 0.56
N LEU A 24 1.85 9.31 -0.13
CA LEU A 24 1.85 9.21 -1.59
C LEU A 24 1.76 10.60 -2.24
N GLU A 25 0.95 11.50 -1.67
CA GLU A 25 0.85 12.90 -2.09
C GLU A 25 2.19 13.64 -1.93
N ASP A 26 2.86 13.45 -0.80
CA ASP A 26 4.20 14.01 -0.50
C ASP A 26 5.29 13.50 -1.44
N GLY A 27 5.00 12.41 -2.16
CA GLY A 27 5.76 11.98 -3.32
C GLY A 27 6.61 10.74 -3.13
N PHE A 28 6.33 9.94 -2.09
CA PHE A 28 7.04 8.70 -1.78
C PHE A 28 7.21 7.76 -3.00
N ALA A 29 6.18 7.64 -3.83
CA ALA A 29 6.18 6.77 -5.02
C ALA A 29 6.38 7.53 -6.35
N ARG A 30 6.90 8.76 -6.35
CA ARG A 30 6.97 9.57 -7.59
C ARG A 30 7.98 9.06 -8.61
N GLU A 31 9.08 8.47 -8.16
CA GLU A 31 10.17 8.00 -9.03
C GLU A 31 10.26 6.48 -9.05
N ASP A 32 10.24 5.86 -7.86
CA ASP A 32 10.43 4.41 -7.73
C ASP A 32 9.10 3.64 -7.79
N ALA A 33 9.15 2.47 -8.44
CA ALA A 33 8.04 1.53 -8.45
C ALA A 33 7.77 1.03 -7.03
N THR A 34 6.54 1.21 -6.56
CA THR A 34 6.12 0.92 -5.19
C THR A 34 5.07 -0.17 -5.18
N LEU A 35 5.22 -1.15 -4.28
CA LEU A 35 4.23 -2.19 -4.04
C LEU A 35 3.51 -1.91 -2.72
N LEU A 36 2.19 -1.76 -2.77
CA LEU A 36 1.34 -1.58 -1.60
C LEU A 36 0.54 -2.86 -1.35
N LEU A 37 0.87 -3.56 -0.27
CA LEU A 37 0.13 -4.73 0.19
C LEU A 37 -0.96 -4.29 1.15
N CYS A 38 -2.22 -4.43 0.74
CA CYS A 38 -3.38 -4.05 1.53
C CYS A 38 -4.01 -5.32 2.13
N CYS A 39 -3.88 -5.50 3.45
CA CYS A 39 -4.37 -6.71 4.12
C CYS A 39 -5.84 -6.61 4.57
N GLU A 40 -6.41 -5.40 4.57
CA GLU A 40 -7.76 -5.11 5.03
C GLU A 40 -8.37 -4.03 4.12
N GLU A 41 -9.69 -4.01 3.96
CA GLU A 41 -10.41 -2.94 3.27
C GLU A 41 -10.59 -1.74 4.22
N GLY A 42 -10.24 -0.55 3.75
CA GLY A 42 -10.46 0.69 4.50
C GLY A 42 -11.86 1.26 4.28
N ILE A 43 -12.26 2.22 5.13
CA ILE A 43 -13.49 3.00 4.94
C ILE A 43 -13.36 3.98 3.75
N GLU A 44 -12.13 4.34 3.42
CA GLU A 44 -11.77 5.24 2.32
C GLU A 44 -10.89 4.49 1.31
N GLU A 45 -10.85 4.99 0.08
CA GLU A 45 -10.01 4.46 -1.00
C GLU A 45 -8.69 5.23 -1.14
N TYR A 46 -7.69 4.59 -1.74
CA TYR A 46 -6.45 5.28 -2.16
C TYR A 46 -6.73 6.18 -3.35
N ASP A 47 -6.18 7.40 -3.35
CA ASP A 47 -6.47 8.38 -4.38
C ASP A 47 -5.85 8.03 -5.75
N PRO A 48 -6.68 7.94 -6.81
CA PRO A 48 -6.34 7.90 -8.23
C PRO A 48 -4.97 8.42 -8.63
N ARG A 49 -4.80 9.68 -8.24
CA ARG A 49 -3.81 10.63 -8.72
C ARG A 49 -2.40 10.25 -8.25
N PHE A 50 -2.29 9.54 -7.14
CA PHE A 50 -1.00 9.19 -6.54
C PHE A 50 -0.58 7.74 -6.78
N LEU A 51 -1.39 6.94 -7.49
CA LEU A 51 -1.12 5.52 -7.72
C LEU A 51 -0.35 5.20 -9.01
N ARG A 52 0.11 6.21 -9.77
CA ARG A 52 0.75 6.00 -11.09
C ARG A 52 1.88 4.96 -11.08
N ASN A 53 2.71 4.97 -10.05
CA ASN A 53 3.84 4.04 -9.87
C ASN A 53 3.59 3.04 -8.73
N VAL A 54 2.35 2.92 -8.26
CA VAL A 54 1.98 2.07 -7.13
C VAL A 54 1.15 0.90 -7.63
N THR A 55 1.65 -0.31 -7.41
CA THR A 55 0.85 -1.53 -7.58
C THR A 55 0.20 -1.87 -6.24
N VAL A 56 -1.13 -1.78 -6.18
CA VAL A 56 -1.90 -2.18 -5.00
C VAL A 56 -2.30 -3.65 -5.13
N VAL A 57 -1.97 -4.45 -4.13
CA VAL A 57 -2.34 -5.87 -4.06
C VAL A 57 -3.10 -6.12 -2.76
N ASN A 58 -4.34 -6.57 -2.90
CA ASN A 58 -5.17 -6.95 -1.76
C ASN A 58 -4.82 -8.38 -1.31
N ILE A 59 -4.59 -8.56 -0.02
CA ILE A 59 -4.23 -9.82 0.64
C ILE A 59 -5.29 -10.10 1.71
N GLU A 60 -6.23 -10.98 1.41
CA GLU A 60 -7.35 -11.27 2.33
C GLU A 60 -6.97 -12.30 3.40
N ASP A 61 -5.99 -13.15 3.10
CA ASP A 61 -5.50 -14.20 4.00
C ASP A 61 -4.01 -14.47 3.77
N GLU A 62 -3.36 -15.09 4.77
CA GLU A 62 -1.91 -15.34 4.77
C GLU A 62 -1.43 -16.18 3.57
N SER A 63 -2.27 -17.10 3.06
CA SER A 63 -1.88 -17.96 1.93
C SER A 63 -1.72 -17.18 0.63
N GLN A 64 -2.36 -16.01 0.54
CA GLN A 64 -2.27 -15.13 -0.63
C GLN A 64 -0.96 -14.34 -0.68
N LEU A 65 -0.23 -14.23 0.45
CA LEU A 65 1.08 -13.60 0.53
C LEU A 65 2.15 -14.52 -0.06
N SER A 66 2.09 -14.71 -1.38
CA SER A 66 2.97 -15.59 -2.13
C SER A 66 3.61 -14.88 -3.31
N ARG A 67 4.80 -15.37 -3.72
CA ARG A 67 5.54 -14.81 -4.87
C ARG A 67 4.72 -14.76 -6.17
N ASN A 68 3.74 -15.66 -6.32
CA ASN A 68 2.93 -15.75 -7.53
C ASN A 68 1.91 -14.61 -7.66
N LYS A 69 1.55 -13.95 -6.54
CA LYS A 69 0.61 -12.82 -6.49
C LYS A 69 1.32 -11.46 -6.61
N LEU A 70 2.65 -11.45 -6.47
CA LEU A 70 3.50 -10.26 -6.45
C LEU A 70 4.26 -10.09 -7.79
N LYS A 71 3.53 -10.13 -8.92
CA LYS A 71 4.11 -9.97 -10.27
C LYS A 71 4.19 -8.51 -10.68
#